data_AF-A0AAV0YX76-F1
#
_entry.id   AF-A0AAV0YX76-F1
#
_cell.length_a   1.000
_cell.length_b   1.000
_cell.length_c   1.000
_cell.angle_alpha   90.00
_cell.angle_beta   90.00
_cell.angle_gamma   90.00
#
_symmetry.space_group_name_H-M   'P 1'
#
loop_
_entity.id
_entity.type
_entity.pdbx_description
1 polymer ?
#
loop_
_entity_poly.entity_id
_entity_poly.type
_entity_poly.pdbx_seq_one_letter_code
_entity_poly.pdbx_strand_id
1 'polypeptide(L)'
;MILLLSEPNCLLQESPHHKLSETSEDLSECGKKGVAVRPRRGDALLFFSLHPNAIPDTLSLHAGCPVIEGEKYSATKWIHVDSFDKVVGAGGDCTDQHESCERWAALGECTKNPEYMVGSTGLPGYCRKSCKTC
;
A
#
# COMPACT_ATOMS: atom_id res chain seq x y z
N MET A 1 -5.27 1.98 1.74
CA MET A 1 -6.65 2.43 1.45
C MET A 1 -7.44 2.43 2.74
N ILE A 2 -7.85 3.61 3.23
CA ILE A 2 -8.72 3.74 4.39
C ILE A 2 -10.15 3.93 3.87
N LEU A 3 -11.03 2.96 4.13
CA LEU A 3 -12.47 3.04 3.88
C LEU A 3 -13.14 3.58 5.14
N LEU A 4 -13.95 4.62 5.03
CA LEU A 4 -14.72 5.14 6.15
C LEU A 4 -16.12 4.52 6.12
N LEU A 5 -16.34 3.51 6.96
CA LEU A 5 -17.64 2.88 7.13
C LEU A 5 -18.29 3.47 8.36
N SER A 6 -19.48 4.07 8.26
CA SER A 6 -20.35 4.32 9.42
C SER A 6 -21.66 3.51 9.25
N GLU A 7 -22.04 2.74 10.26
CA GLU A 7 -23.30 1.97 10.38
C GLU A 7 -23.70 1.86 11.87
N PRO A 8 -25.00 1.82 12.24
CA PRO A 8 -26.00 0.85 11.76
C PRO A 8 -27.40 1.45 11.51
N ASN A 9 -27.65 2.00 10.34
CA ASN A 9 -29.03 2.07 9.81
C ASN A 9 -28.99 2.13 8.28
N CYS A 10 -29.49 1.05 7.69
CA CYS A 10 -29.57 0.81 6.27
C CYS A 10 -30.89 1.40 5.75
N LEU A 11 -30.89 2.68 5.41
CA LEU A 11 -31.83 3.22 4.42
C LEU A 11 -30.97 3.81 3.30
N LEU A 12 -31.02 3.12 2.17
CA LEU A 12 -30.32 3.48 0.94
C LEU A 12 -30.83 4.83 0.45
N GLN A 13 -30.02 5.87 0.57
CA GLN A 13 -30.22 7.09 -0.18
C GLN A 13 -28.91 7.46 -0.87
N GLU A 14 -28.84 7.12 -2.16
CA GLU A 14 -27.78 7.58 -3.05
C GLU A 14 -27.84 9.11 -3.15
N SER A 15 -26.69 9.78 -2.99
CA SER A 15 -26.58 11.23 -3.09
C SER A 15 -25.80 11.62 -4.34
N PRO A 16 -26.23 12.65 -5.10
CA PRO A 16 -25.72 12.95 -6.43
C PRO A 16 -24.31 13.55 -6.37
N HIS A 17 -23.50 13.28 -7.39
CA HIS A 17 -22.13 13.75 -7.59
C HIS A 17 -21.80 15.07 -6.86
N HIS A 18 -21.10 14.95 -5.72
CA HIS A 18 -20.91 16.04 -4.78
C HIS A 18 -19.57 16.76 -4.99
N LYS A 19 -19.61 18.10 -5.05
CA LYS A 19 -18.46 19.00 -5.20
C LYS A 19 -17.49 18.87 -4.02
N LEU A 20 -16.22 18.58 -4.34
CA LEU A 20 -15.06 18.81 -3.46
C LEU A 20 -14.84 20.32 -3.32
N SER A 21 -15.51 20.96 -2.39
CA SER A 21 -15.23 22.35 -2.03
C SER A 21 -15.49 22.52 -0.54
N GLU A 22 -14.62 21.95 0.29
CA GLU A 22 -14.58 22.26 1.71
C GLU A 22 -13.51 23.32 1.93
N THR A 23 -13.90 24.46 2.47
CA THR A 23 -12.98 25.55 2.81
C THR A 23 -12.26 25.21 4.11
N SER A 24 -11.04 25.75 4.29
CA SER A 24 -10.20 25.54 5.49
C SER A 24 -10.91 25.86 6.83
N GLU A 25 -11.96 26.67 6.77
CA GLU A 25 -12.74 27.10 7.94
C GLU A 25 -13.57 25.97 8.57
N ASP A 26 -13.96 24.95 7.80
CA ASP A 26 -14.81 23.84 8.27
C ASP A 26 -14.05 22.71 8.98
N LEU A 27 -12.72 22.82 9.07
CA LEU A 27 -11.85 21.84 9.69
C LEU A 27 -11.61 22.14 11.17
N SER A 28 -11.36 21.09 11.96
CA SER A 28 -10.90 21.25 13.34
C SER A 28 -9.48 21.86 13.38
N GLU A 29 -9.07 22.38 14.53
CA GLU A 29 -7.71 22.92 14.73
C GLU A 29 -6.61 21.89 14.43
N CYS A 30 -6.90 20.59 14.61
CA CYS A 30 -6.00 19.52 14.16
C CYS A 30 -5.96 19.41 12.64
N GLY A 31 -7.12 19.43 11.97
CA GLY A 31 -7.21 19.32 10.51
C GLY A 31 -6.55 20.48 9.77
N LYS A 32 -6.51 21.67 10.38
CA LYS A 32 -5.84 22.85 9.81
C LYS A 32 -4.31 22.77 9.78
N LYS A 33 -3.69 21.82 10.49
CA LYS A 33 -2.21 21.68 10.56
C LYS A 33 -1.57 21.07 9.32
N GLY A 34 -2.36 20.58 8.37
CA GLY A 34 -1.86 19.96 7.15
C GLY A 34 -2.96 19.65 6.16
N VAL A 35 -2.67 18.74 5.21
CA VAL A 35 -3.69 18.23 4.30
C VAL A 35 -4.64 17.33 5.08
N ALA A 36 -5.92 17.67 5.09
CA ALA A 36 -6.95 16.93 5.81
C ALA A 36 -8.09 16.53 4.87
N VAL A 37 -8.73 15.40 5.19
CA VAL A 37 -9.91 14.90 4.52
C VAL A 37 -11.00 14.73 5.56
N ARG A 38 -12.12 15.42 5.37
CA ARG A 38 -13.29 15.25 6.23
C ARG A 38 -13.88 13.85 6.01
N PRO A 39 -14.07 13.05 7.07
CA PRO A 39 -14.62 11.73 6.92
C PRO A 39 -16.11 11.79 6.54
N ARG A 40 -16.48 11.14 5.43
CA ARG A 40 -17.88 10.90 5.02
C ARG A 40 -18.11 9.41 4.82
N ARG A 41 -19.34 8.96 5.12
CA ARG A 41 -19.74 7.57 4.92
C ARG A 41 -19.60 7.21 3.44
N GLY A 42 -18.88 6.12 3.16
CA GLY A 42 -18.68 5.62 1.79
C GLY A 42 -17.47 6.20 1.06
N ASP A 43 -16.87 7.28 1.55
CA ASP A 43 -15.64 7.83 0.97
C ASP A 43 -14.44 6.90 1.28
N ALA A 44 -13.52 6.80 0.32
CA ALA A 44 -12.28 6.05 0.43
C ALA A 44 -11.08 6.99 0.23
N LEU A 45 -10.10 6.92 1.14
CA LEU A 45 -8.82 7.59 0.99
C LEU A 45 -7.74 6.60 0.57
N LEU A 46 -7.11 6.84 -0.58
CA LEU A 46 -5.93 6.15 -1.04
C LEU A 46 -4.73 7.09 -1.01
N PHE A 47 -3.66 6.64 -0.36
CA PHE A 47 -2.34 7.27 -0.39
C PHE A 47 -1.28 6.17 -0.45
N PHE A 48 -0.10 6.51 -0.94
CA PHE A 48 1.04 5.59 -1.05
C PHE A 48 2.05 5.90 0.03
N SER A 49 2.56 4.86 0.69
CA SER A 49 3.61 4.99 1.72
C SER A 49 5.03 4.92 1.14
N LEU A 50 5.15 4.60 -0.15
CA LEU A 50 6.41 4.43 -0.86
C LEU A 50 6.39 5.27 -2.13
N HIS A 51 7.55 5.80 -2.50
CA HIS A 51 7.81 6.33 -3.84
C HIS A 51 7.85 5.18 -4.88
N PRO A 52 7.79 5.49 -6.19
CA PRO A 52 7.90 4.48 -7.25
C PRO A 52 9.21 3.66 -7.23
N ASN A 53 10.25 4.19 -6.59
CA ASN A 53 11.53 3.51 -6.37
C ASN A 53 11.56 2.68 -5.06
N ALA A 54 10.41 2.40 -4.46
CA ALA A 54 10.23 1.64 -3.22
C ALA A 54 10.85 2.26 -1.95
N ILE A 55 11.25 3.54 -1.98
CA ILE A 55 11.76 4.25 -0.80
C ILE A 55 10.58 4.79 0.02
N PRO A 56 10.56 4.62 1.36
CA PRO A 56 9.54 5.20 2.24
C PRO A 56 9.35 6.70 2.01
N ASP A 57 8.10 7.12 1.86
CA ASP A 57 7.72 8.51 1.69
C ASP A 57 7.38 9.16 3.04
N THR A 58 8.20 10.11 3.48
CA THR A 58 7.97 10.86 4.73
C THR A 58 6.75 11.78 4.65
N LEU A 59 6.34 12.20 3.45
CA LEU A 59 5.12 13.00 3.25
C LEU A 59 3.85 12.17 3.37
N SER A 60 3.95 10.84 3.42
CA SER A 60 2.82 9.93 3.63
C SER A 60 2.38 9.82 5.10
N LEU A 61 3.06 10.52 6.02
CA LEU A 61 2.71 10.54 7.43
C LEU A 61 1.29 11.08 7.61
N HIS A 62 0.43 10.28 8.22
CA HIS A 62 -0.99 10.58 8.39
C HIS A 62 -1.46 10.14 9.77
N ALA A 63 -2.50 10.80 10.27
CA ALA A 63 -3.14 10.48 11.53
C ALA A 63 -4.63 10.80 11.48
N GLY A 64 -5.38 10.21 12.39
CA GLY A 64 -6.74 10.64 12.68
C GLY A 64 -6.72 11.78 13.70
N CYS A 65 -7.36 12.91 13.37
CA CYS A 65 -7.64 13.93 14.37
C CYS A 65 -8.64 13.43 15.43
N PRO A 66 -8.61 13.98 16.66
CA PRO A 66 -9.60 13.67 17.70
C PRO A 66 -11.04 13.91 17.20
N VAL A 67 -11.95 13.02 17.59
CA VAL A 67 -13.39 13.18 17.33
C VAL A 67 -13.94 14.19 18.34
N ILE A 68 -14.44 15.33 17.85
CA ILE A 68 -14.98 16.40 18.71
C ILE A 68 -16.43 16.09 19.13
N GLU A 69 -17.20 15.46 18.25
CA GLU A 69 -18.59 15.10 18.48
C GLU A 69 -18.93 13.79 17.73
N GLY A 70 -19.73 12.93 18.36
CA GLY A 70 -20.15 11.64 17.80
C GLY A 70 -19.07 10.56 17.84
N GLU A 71 -19.15 9.61 16.90
CA GLU A 71 -18.23 8.48 16.77
C GLU A 71 -17.70 8.40 15.33
N LYS A 72 -16.44 8.01 15.18
CA LYS A 72 -15.80 7.81 13.88
C LYS A 72 -15.40 6.35 13.71
N TYR A 73 -15.92 5.74 12.66
CA TYR A 73 -15.59 4.38 12.26
C TYR A 73 -14.79 4.40 10.95
N SER A 74 -13.78 3.54 10.87
CA SER A 74 -12.89 3.41 9.71
C SER A 74 -12.35 2.00 9.59
N ALA A 75 -12.21 1.52 8.36
CA ALA A 75 -11.59 0.26 7.99
C ALA A 75 -10.34 0.53 7.17
N THR A 76 -9.18 0.11 7.67
CA THR A 76 -7.90 0.30 6.97
C THR A 76 -7.50 -0.98 6.26
N LYS A 77 -7.31 -0.90 4.94
CA LYS A 77 -6.71 -1.96 4.12
C LYS A 77 -5.30 -1.54 3.70
N TRP A 78 -4.31 -2.33 4.13
CA TRP A 78 -2.94 -2.25 3.63
C TRP A 78 -2.75 -3.19 2.44
N ILE A 79 -2.00 -2.71 1.45
CA ILE A 79 -1.63 -3.45 0.23
C ILE A 79 -0.11 -3.45 0.20
N HIS A 80 0.48 -4.63 0.21
CA HIS A 80 1.93 -4.80 0.24
C HIS A 80 2.46 -5.00 -1.17
N VAL A 81 3.69 -4.56 -1.40
CA VAL A 81 4.40 -4.76 -2.69
C VAL A 81 4.70 -6.24 -2.92
N ASP A 82 4.79 -7.01 -1.85
CA ASP A 82 5.15 -8.43 -1.88
C ASP A 82 4.08 -9.29 -1.19
N SER A 83 4.07 -10.58 -1.52
CA SER A 83 3.16 -11.56 -0.90
C SER A 83 3.54 -11.83 0.54
N PHE A 84 2.53 -11.95 1.41
CA PHE A 84 2.71 -12.41 2.78
C PHE A 84 3.02 -13.91 2.87
N ASP A 85 2.64 -14.68 1.85
CA ASP A 85 2.73 -16.15 1.85
C ASP A 85 4.12 -16.65 1.46
N LYS A 86 5.16 -15.81 1.56
CA LYS A 86 6.55 -16.24 1.40
C LYS A 86 6.95 -17.13 2.57
N VAL A 87 6.57 -18.40 2.49
CA VAL A 87 7.14 -19.45 3.31
C VAL A 87 8.60 -19.57 2.90
N VAL A 88 9.50 -19.07 3.75
CA VAL A 88 10.94 -19.30 3.65
C VAL A 88 11.18 -20.76 4.01
N GLY A 89 10.84 -21.65 3.08
CA GLY A 89 11.16 -23.06 3.18
C GLY A 89 12.68 -23.22 3.12
N ALA A 90 13.26 -23.81 4.16
CA ALA A 90 14.64 -24.24 4.15
C ALA A 90 14.83 -25.35 3.10
N GLY A 91 15.15 -24.97 1.86
CA GLY A 91 15.49 -25.91 0.80
C GLY A 91 14.38 -26.21 -0.21
N GLY A 92 13.86 -25.19 -0.88
CA GLY A 92 13.17 -25.39 -2.17
C GLY A 92 14.18 -25.64 -3.30
N ASP A 93 13.79 -26.44 -4.29
CA ASP A 93 14.57 -26.70 -5.50
C ASP A 93 15.05 -25.40 -6.16
N CYS A 94 16.27 -25.41 -6.69
CA CYS A 94 16.82 -24.29 -7.44
C CYS A 94 16.11 -24.16 -8.79
N THR A 95 14.98 -23.46 -8.80
CA THR A 95 14.20 -23.21 -9.99
C THR A 95 13.85 -21.74 -10.11
N ASP A 96 13.73 -21.28 -11.35
CA ASP A 96 13.14 -19.98 -11.62
C ASP A 96 11.62 -20.05 -11.39
N GLN A 97 11.07 -19.04 -10.74
CA GLN A 97 9.65 -18.94 -10.41
C GLN A 97 8.87 -18.15 -11.47
N HIS A 98 9.52 -17.70 -12.54
CA HIS A 98 8.90 -16.94 -13.61
C HIS A 98 9.50 -17.29 -14.98
N GLU A 99 8.64 -17.41 -15.99
CA GLU A 99 9.03 -17.78 -17.37
C GLU A 99 10.04 -16.81 -18.02
N SER A 100 9.98 -15.54 -17.65
CA SER A 100 10.88 -14.50 -18.18
C SER A 100 12.24 -14.41 -17.46
N CYS A 101 12.51 -15.25 -16.45
CA CYS A 101 13.76 -15.17 -15.67
C CYS A 101 15.01 -15.26 -16.55
N GLU A 102 15.05 -16.16 -17.53
CA GLU A 102 16.19 -16.29 -18.45
C GLU A 102 16.40 -15.00 -19.26
N ARG A 103 15.31 -14.44 -19.79
CA ARG A 103 15.35 -13.20 -20.58
C ARG A 103 15.84 -12.03 -19.72
N TRP A 104 15.33 -11.90 -18.50
CA TRP A 104 15.72 -10.83 -17.58
C TRP A 104 17.18 -10.97 -17.13
N ALA A 105 17.64 -12.19 -16.85
CA ALA A 105 19.05 -12.45 -16.56
C ALA A 105 19.94 -12.05 -17.75
N ALA A 106 19.54 -12.37 -18.98
CA ALA A 106 20.24 -11.94 -20.19
C ALA A 106 20.26 -10.41 -20.38
N LEU A 107 19.25 -9.69 -19.88
CA LEU A 107 19.19 -8.22 -19.85
C LEU A 107 19.97 -7.57 -18.69
N GLY A 108 20.63 -8.39 -17.86
CA GLY A 108 21.47 -7.96 -16.74
C GLY A 108 20.70 -7.67 -15.45
N GLU A 109 19.46 -8.17 -15.32
CA GLU A 109 18.63 -7.92 -14.13
C GLU A 109 19.21 -8.53 -12.86
N CYS A 110 20.05 -9.56 -12.95
CA CYS A 110 20.72 -10.13 -11.76
C CYS A 110 21.56 -9.09 -11.00
N THR A 111 22.05 -8.05 -11.69
CA THR A 111 22.81 -6.94 -11.09
C THR A 111 21.96 -5.70 -10.88
N LYS A 112 21.02 -5.41 -11.80
CA LYS A 112 20.15 -4.23 -11.72
C LYS A 112 19.04 -4.37 -10.68
N ASN A 113 18.52 -5.58 -10.49
CA ASN A 113 17.46 -5.91 -9.56
C ASN A 113 17.79 -7.18 -8.76
N PRO A 114 18.86 -7.14 -7.94
CA PRO A 114 19.37 -8.33 -7.26
C PRO A 114 18.39 -8.87 -6.21
N GLU A 115 17.56 -8.03 -5.58
CA GLU A 115 16.58 -8.49 -4.59
C GLU A 115 15.49 -9.37 -5.22
N TYR A 116 14.95 -8.99 -6.38
CA TYR A 116 13.97 -9.82 -7.05
C TYR A 116 14.61 -11.08 -7.64
N MET A 117 15.76 -10.93 -8.29
CA MET A 117 16.38 -11.99 -9.07
C MET A 117 17.10 -13.02 -8.20
N VAL A 118 17.98 -12.56 -7.31
CA VAL A 118 18.86 -13.39 -6.46
C VAL A 118 18.30 -13.52 -5.04
N GLY A 119 17.75 -12.44 -4.49
CA GLY A 119 17.29 -12.36 -3.11
C GLY A 119 18.42 -12.12 -2.11
N SER A 120 18.09 -12.31 -0.84
CA SER A 120 18.97 -12.11 0.32
C SER A 120 19.08 -13.38 1.16
N THR A 121 19.91 -13.35 2.21
CA THR A 121 20.12 -14.49 3.12
C THR A 121 18.84 -14.97 3.82
N GLY A 122 17.85 -14.10 3.99
CA GLY A 122 16.56 -14.42 4.60
C GLY A 122 15.41 -14.62 3.62
N LEU A 123 15.60 -14.30 2.33
CA LEU A 123 14.54 -14.35 1.32
C LEU A 123 15.12 -14.72 -0.05
N PRO A 124 14.94 -15.96 -0.54
CA PRO A 124 15.46 -16.35 -1.84
C PRO A 124 14.75 -15.56 -2.96
N GLY A 125 15.53 -15.11 -3.95
CA GLY A 125 15.01 -14.46 -5.14
C GLY A 125 14.24 -15.43 -6.05
N TYR A 126 13.49 -14.86 -6.97
CA TYR A 126 12.60 -15.59 -7.88
C TYR A 126 13.32 -16.19 -9.08
N CYS A 127 14.49 -15.67 -9.46
CA CYS A 127 15.20 -16.04 -10.68
C CYS A 127 16.63 -16.56 -10.40
N ARG A 128 16.82 -17.24 -9.26
CA ARG A 128 18.14 -17.64 -8.76
C ARG A 128 18.88 -18.58 -9.71
N LYS A 129 18.15 -19.48 -10.36
CA LYS A 129 18.70 -20.43 -11.34
C LYS A 129 19.21 -19.69 -12.58
N SER A 130 18.41 -18.80 -13.15
CA SER A 130 18.83 -17.94 -14.27
C SER A 130 20.02 -17.05 -13.91
N CYS A 131 20.14 -16.61 -12.65
CA CYS A 131 21.28 -15.85 -12.16
C CYS A 131 22.47 -16.70 -11.68
N LYS A 132 22.38 -18.03 -11.73
CA LYS A 132 23.44 -18.98 -11.34
C LYS A 132 23.90 -18.80 -9.88
N THR A 133 22.98 -18.42 -9.00
CA THR A 133 23.24 -18.26 -7.55
C THR A 133 22.73 -19.43 -6.71
N CYS A 134 22.07 -20.36 -7.40
CA CYS A 134 22.02 -21.78 -7.19
C CYS A 134 22.14 -22.41 -8.60
#